data_AF-A0A8T2X8Q4-F1
#
_entry.id   AF-A0A8T2X8Q4-F1
#
_cell.length_a   1.000
_cell.length_b   1.000
_cell.length_c   1.000
_cell.angle_alpha   90.00
_cell.angle_beta   90.00
_cell.angle_gamma   90.00
#
_symmetry.space_group_name_H-M   'P 1'
#
loop_
_entity.id
_entity.type
_entity.pdbx_description
1 polymer ?
#
loop_
_entity_poly.entity_id
_entity_poly.type
_entity_poly.pdbx_seq_one_letter_code
_entity_poly.pdbx_strand_id
1 'polypeptide(L)'
;NCHLNSIAKKVASLTAQKRSNSSLASGFSFKDSTITGSGLIYLGRAWGDYSRVIFSYTFMDKIILPQGWNDWGDQRRDSRVYYGEYKCTGPGANLTGRVVWARVLTDEEARPFIGTYYVEGDTWLISP
;
A
#
# COMPACT_ATOMS: atom_id res chain seq x y z
N ASN A 1 6.97 4.31 -10.82
CA ASN A 1 8.42 4.30 -11.10
C ASN A 1 9.19 5.06 -10.03
N CYS A 2 9.06 4.64 -8.77
CA CYS A 2 9.78 5.23 -7.64
C CYS A 2 10.54 4.14 -6.88
N HIS A 3 11.66 4.52 -6.25
CA HIS A 3 12.40 3.65 -5.34
C HIS A 3 12.13 4.06 -3.89
N LEU A 4 11.48 3.18 -3.13
CA LEU A 4 11.25 3.35 -1.71
C LEU A 4 12.33 2.58 -0.94
N ASN A 5 13.34 3.31 -0.46
CA ASN A 5 14.46 2.72 0.27
C ASN A 5 14.30 2.89 1.79
N SER A 6 14.11 1.79 2.51
CA SER A 6 14.10 1.79 3.98
C SER A 6 15.51 1.94 4.55
N ILE A 7 15.65 2.77 5.58
CA ILE A 7 16.86 2.90 6.40
C ILE A 7 16.64 2.46 7.86
N ALA A 8 15.57 1.70 8.11
CA ALA A 8 15.21 1.27 9.46
C ALA A 8 16.24 0.30 10.06
N LYS A 9 16.55 0.46 11.35
CA LYS A 9 17.45 -0.44 12.08
C LYS A 9 16.75 -1.64 12.70
N LYS A 10 15.44 -1.55 12.92
CA LYS A 10 14.61 -2.58 13.55
C LYS A 10 13.32 -2.74 12.74
N VAL A 11 12.18 -2.36 13.31
CA VAL A 11 10.86 -2.44 12.67
C VAL A 11 10.37 -1.04 12.31
N ALA A 12 9.81 -0.87 11.11
CA ALA A 12 9.18 0.37 10.68
C ALA A 12 7.98 0.12 9.77
N SER A 13 7.31 1.20 9.36
CA SER A 13 6.21 1.17 8.40
C SER A 13 6.51 2.17 7.29
N LEU A 14 6.36 1.75 6.02
CA LEU A 14 6.56 2.62 4.87
C LEU A 14 5.51 3.71 4.76
N THR A 15 4.26 3.37 5.09
CA THR A 15 3.13 4.28 4.95
C THR A 15 2.34 4.41 6.25
N ALA A 16 1.67 5.55 6.42
CA ALA A 16 0.76 5.85 7.53
C ALA A 16 -0.36 6.79 7.06
N GLN A 17 -1.30 6.27 6.26
CA GLN A 17 -2.33 7.09 5.62
C GLN A 17 -3.49 7.40 6.60
N LYS A 18 -4.05 8.63 6.54
CA LYS A 18 -4.97 9.19 7.56
C LYS A 18 -6.42 9.37 7.11
N ARG A 19 -6.88 8.66 6.09
CA ARG A 19 -8.27 8.79 5.64
C ARG A 19 -9.21 8.44 6.80
N SER A 20 -10.07 9.38 7.16
CA SER A 20 -10.87 9.35 8.39
C SER A 20 -12.31 8.89 8.17
N ASN A 21 -12.81 8.88 6.93
CA ASN A 21 -14.14 8.37 6.57
C ASN A 21 -14.15 7.76 5.16
N SER A 22 -15.23 7.06 4.83
CA SER A 22 -15.39 6.35 3.56
C SER A 22 -15.73 7.24 2.36
N SER A 23 -16.25 8.46 2.55
CA SER A 23 -16.60 9.35 1.42
C SER A 23 -15.41 10.14 0.87
N LEU A 24 -14.32 10.27 1.63
CA LEU A 24 -13.10 10.94 1.17
C LEU A 24 -12.42 10.15 0.04
N ALA A 25 -12.34 10.75 -1.14
CA ALA A 25 -11.61 10.22 -2.29
C ALA A 25 -10.08 10.41 -2.14
N SER A 26 -9.50 9.91 -1.04
CA SER A 26 -8.06 10.01 -0.75
C SER A 26 -7.43 8.65 -0.44
N GLY A 27 -6.11 8.57 -0.57
CA GLY A 27 -5.33 7.35 -0.36
C GLY A 27 -3.99 7.43 -1.06
N PHE A 28 -3.06 6.54 -0.71
CA PHE A 28 -1.79 6.43 -1.42
C PHE A 28 -1.86 5.30 -2.45
N SER A 29 -1.32 5.56 -3.65
CA SER A 29 -1.14 4.54 -4.68
C SER A 29 0.31 4.56 -5.16
N PHE A 30 0.98 3.41 -5.07
CA PHE A 30 2.34 3.21 -5.53
C PHE A 30 2.30 2.22 -6.70
N LYS A 31 2.67 2.69 -7.89
CA LYS A 31 2.67 1.90 -9.12
C LYS A 31 4.05 1.83 -9.75
N ASP A 32 4.40 0.64 -10.26
CA ASP A 32 5.67 0.35 -10.93
C ASP A 32 6.86 0.80 -10.07
N SER A 33 6.84 0.45 -8.78
CA SER A 33 7.83 0.91 -7.82
C SER A 33 8.70 -0.24 -7.32
N THR A 34 9.78 0.10 -6.65
CA THR A 34 10.69 -0.87 -6.03
C THR A 34 10.84 -0.54 -4.56
N ILE A 35 10.71 -1.55 -3.70
CA ILE A 35 10.91 -1.43 -2.26
C ILE A 35 12.12 -2.28 -1.86
N THR A 36 13.13 -1.64 -1.29
CA THR A 36 14.35 -2.29 -0.77
C THR A 36 14.84 -1.60 0.50
N GLY A 37 16.00 -2.00 1.01
CA GLY A 37 16.71 -1.29 2.07
C GLY A 37 17.01 -2.19 3.26
N SER A 38 16.90 -1.64 4.46
CA SER A 38 17.22 -2.33 5.73
C SER A 38 16.04 -2.39 6.69
N GLY A 39 16.17 -3.28 7.68
CA GLY A 39 15.19 -3.51 8.73
C GLY A 39 14.07 -4.47 8.33
N LEU A 40 13.02 -4.47 9.14
CA LEU A 40 11.79 -5.24 8.96
C LEU A 40 10.62 -4.28 8.80
N ILE A 41 9.88 -4.40 7.71
CA ILE A 41 9.03 -3.31 7.23
C ILE A 41 7.60 -3.79 7.02
N TYR A 42 6.66 -3.07 7.64
CA TYR A 42 5.28 -3.10 7.19
C TYR A 42 5.12 -2.19 5.96
N LEU A 43 4.36 -2.65 4.97
CA LEU A 43 3.90 -1.85 3.83
C LEU A 43 3.12 -0.61 4.31
N GLY A 44 2.36 -0.75 5.39
CA GLY A 44 1.63 0.37 5.97
C GLY A 44 1.04 0.09 7.34
N ARG A 45 0.78 1.18 8.05
CA ARG A 45 0.02 1.18 9.30
C ARG A 45 -1.17 2.12 9.23
N ALA A 46 -2.31 1.71 9.77
CA ALA A 46 -3.54 2.53 9.76
C ALA A 46 -3.42 3.71 10.73
N TRP A 47 -3.22 4.92 10.19
CA TRP A 47 -3.29 6.13 11.00
C TRP A 47 -4.72 6.65 11.09
N GLY A 48 -5.49 6.57 10.01
CA GLY A 48 -6.93 6.82 9.99
C GLY A 48 -7.76 5.53 9.95
N ASP A 49 -8.99 5.60 10.45
CA ASP A 49 -9.89 4.44 10.53
C ASP A 49 -10.31 3.89 9.16
N TYR A 50 -10.19 4.70 8.09
CA TYR A 50 -10.49 4.32 6.71
C TYR A 50 -9.24 4.43 5.82
N SER A 51 -8.06 4.22 6.42
CA SER A 51 -6.77 4.32 5.74
C SER A 51 -6.76 3.50 4.44
N ARG A 52 -6.25 4.10 3.36
CA ARG A 52 -6.20 3.48 2.02
C ARG A 52 -4.81 3.57 1.42
N VAL A 53 -4.20 2.42 1.12
CA VAL A 53 -2.85 2.29 0.56
C VAL A 53 -2.82 1.13 -0.42
N ILE A 54 -2.38 1.39 -1.65
CA ILE A 54 -2.29 0.40 -2.73
C ILE A 54 -0.86 0.30 -3.23
N PHE A 55 -0.36 -0.93 -3.35
CA PHE A 55 0.85 -1.23 -4.12
C PHE A 55 0.47 -2.04 -5.36
N SER A 56 0.90 -1.58 -6.52
CA SER A 56 0.61 -2.21 -7.82
C SER A 56 1.89 -2.37 -8.62
N TYR A 57 2.09 -3.56 -9.20
CA TYR A 57 3.29 -3.87 -10.01
C TYR A 57 4.60 -3.48 -9.31
N THR A 58 4.64 -3.66 -7.99
CA THR A 58 5.75 -3.21 -7.15
C THR A 58 6.63 -4.38 -6.79
N PHE A 59 7.94 -4.26 -7.02
CA PHE A 59 8.92 -5.22 -6.51
C PHE A 59 9.14 -4.98 -5.02
N MET A 60 9.07 -6.04 -4.22
CA MET A 60 9.23 -6.03 -2.78
C MET A 60 10.38 -6.95 -2.37
N ASP A 61 11.46 -6.37 -1.83
CA ASP A 61 12.55 -7.15 -1.25
C ASP A 61 12.14 -7.84 0.07
N LYS A 62 12.95 -8.77 0.55
CA LYS A 62 12.71 -9.64 1.71
C LYS A 62 12.58 -8.90 3.05
N ILE A 63 12.74 -7.59 3.05
CA ILE A 63 12.57 -6.73 4.23
C ILE A 63 11.10 -6.57 4.63
N ILE A 64 10.16 -6.87 3.73
CA ILE A 64 8.73 -6.81 4.03
C ILE A 64 8.34 -7.94 4.99
N LEU A 65 7.72 -7.56 6.11
CA LEU A 65 7.21 -8.51 7.08
C LEU A 65 6.09 -9.38 6.47
N PRO A 66 6.00 -10.69 6.81
CA PRO A 66 4.97 -11.57 6.28
C PRO A 66 3.55 -11.02 6.46
N GLN A 67 3.26 -10.43 7.62
CA GLN A 67 1.99 -9.79 7.94
C GLN A 67 1.61 -8.67 6.95
N GLY A 68 2.61 -8.01 6.37
CA GLY A 68 2.49 -6.91 5.41
C GLY A 68 2.00 -5.60 6.04
N TRP A 69 0.98 -5.65 6.89
CA TRP A 69 0.24 -4.47 7.34
C TRP A 69 -0.01 -4.48 8.85
N ASN A 70 -0.30 -3.31 9.41
CA ASN A 70 -0.57 -3.14 10.84
C ASN A 70 -1.74 -2.15 11.07
N ASP A 71 -2.75 -2.56 11.83
CA ASP A 71 -3.94 -1.77 12.18
C ASP A 71 -3.88 -1.14 13.59
N TRP A 72 -2.78 -1.40 14.32
CA TRP A 72 -2.58 -1.18 15.75
C TRP A 72 -3.38 -2.12 16.68
N GLY A 73 -3.87 -3.25 16.16
CA GLY A 73 -4.72 -4.17 16.93
C GLY A 73 -6.11 -3.62 17.23
N ASP A 74 -6.59 -2.67 16.43
CA ASP A 74 -7.97 -2.16 16.50
C ASP A 74 -8.81 -2.85 15.43
N GLN A 75 -9.41 -3.98 15.80
CA GLN A 75 -10.24 -4.82 14.92
C GLN A 75 -11.37 -4.07 14.20
N ARG A 76 -11.80 -2.90 14.71
CA ARG A 76 -12.80 -2.07 14.01
C ARG A 76 -12.27 -1.57 12.67
N ARG A 77 -10.95 -1.47 12.50
CA ARG A 77 -10.27 -1.01 11.29
C ARG A 77 -10.14 -2.08 10.24
N ASP A 78 -10.08 -3.35 10.62
CA ASP A 78 -9.94 -4.49 9.69
C ASP A 78 -11.00 -4.45 8.57
N SER A 79 -12.23 -4.08 8.92
CA SER A 79 -13.35 -3.95 7.97
C SER A 79 -13.42 -2.61 7.23
N ARG A 80 -12.64 -1.60 7.64
CA ARG A 80 -12.74 -0.21 7.17
C ARG A 80 -11.55 0.24 6.33
N VAL A 81 -10.35 -0.25 6.65
CA VAL A 81 -9.14 0.06 5.87
C VAL A 81 -9.18 -0.64 4.52
N TYR A 82 -8.52 -0.04 3.54
CA TYR A 82 -8.41 -0.59 2.19
C TYR A 82 -6.93 -0.69 1.82
N TYR A 83 -6.30 -1.79 2.23
CA TYR A 83 -4.90 -2.11 1.93
C TYR A 83 -4.82 -3.22 0.93
N GLY A 84 -4.24 -2.90 -0.23
CA GLY A 84 -4.27 -3.77 -1.40
C GLY A 84 -2.91 -3.94 -2.04
N GLU A 85 -2.63 -5.17 -2.45
CA GLU A 85 -1.49 -5.55 -3.28
C GLU A 85 -2.02 -6.10 -4.61
N TYR A 86 -1.48 -5.60 -5.72
CA TYR A 86 -1.85 -6.01 -7.07
C TYR A 86 -0.61 -6.34 -7.89
N LYS A 87 -0.49 -7.60 -8.35
CA LYS A 87 0.62 -8.08 -9.20
C LYS A 87 2.01 -7.63 -8.71
N CYS A 88 2.20 -7.61 -7.39
CA CYS A 88 3.49 -7.32 -6.76
C CYS A 88 4.40 -8.55 -6.84
N THR A 89 5.71 -8.34 -6.88
CA THR A 89 6.71 -9.39 -7.12
C THR A 89 7.87 -9.29 -6.16
N GLY A 90 8.74 -10.30 -6.15
CA GLY A 90 9.91 -10.36 -5.28
C GLY A 90 9.65 -11.11 -3.96
N PRO A 91 10.72 -11.36 -3.18
CA PRO A 91 10.64 -12.21 -1.98
C PRO A 91 9.74 -11.66 -0.87
N GLY A 92 9.56 -10.33 -0.78
CA GLY A 92 8.67 -9.69 0.18
C GLY A 92 7.18 -9.68 -0.23
N ALA A 93 6.88 -10.05 -1.48
CA ALA A 93 5.51 -10.07 -2.01
C ALA A 93 4.76 -11.39 -1.74
N ASN A 94 5.32 -12.29 -0.91
CA ASN A 94 4.63 -13.51 -0.52
C ASN A 94 3.40 -13.18 0.35
N LEU A 95 2.22 -13.57 -0.14
CA LEU A 95 0.94 -13.25 0.46
C LEU A 95 0.48 -14.23 1.56
N THR A 96 1.10 -15.42 1.66
CA THR A 96 0.65 -16.50 2.56
C THR A 96 0.61 -16.08 4.04
N GLY A 97 1.48 -15.15 4.45
CA GLY A 97 1.57 -14.67 5.83
C GLY A 97 0.82 -13.36 6.10
N ARG A 98 0.10 -12.80 5.12
CA ARG A 98 -0.56 -11.50 5.26
C ARG A 98 -1.67 -11.56 6.29
N VAL A 99 -1.91 -10.43 6.95
CA VAL A 99 -3.11 -10.25 7.78
C VAL A 99 -4.37 -10.50 6.96
N VAL A 100 -5.38 -11.11 7.58
CA VAL A 100 -6.59 -11.62 6.89
C VAL A 100 -7.42 -10.52 6.21
N TRP A 101 -7.26 -9.28 6.63
CA TRP A 101 -7.97 -8.12 6.09
C TRP A 101 -7.20 -7.39 4.97
N ALA A 102 -5.96 -7.81 4.67
CA ALA A 102 -5.24 -7.36 3.48
C ALA A 102 -5.91 -7.91 2.22
N ARG A 103 -5.86 -7.13 1.14
CA ARG A 103 -6.53 -7.48 -0.11
C ARG A 103 -5.53 -7.84 -1.20
N VAL A 104 -5.75 -8.99 -1.82
CA VAL A 104 -5.13 -9.32 -3.10
C VAL A 104 -6.10 -8.83 -4.17
N LEU A 105 -5.75 -7.74 -4.85
CA LEU A 105 -6.68 -7.09 -5.77
C LEU A 105 -6.75 -7.85 -7.09
N THR A 106 -7.96 -7.93 -7.63
CA THR A 106 -8.22 -8.30 -9.03
C THR A 106 -7.89 -7.13 -9.97
N ASP A 107 -7.88 -7.41 -11.27
CA ASP A 107 -7.68 -6.38 -12.30
C ASP A 107 -8.76 -5.28 -12.19
N GLU A 108 -10.01 -5.65 -11.90
CA GLU A 108 -11.14 -4.73 -11.67
C GLU A 108 -10.94 -3.86 -10.44
N GLU A 109 -10.53 -4.45 -9.31
CA GLU A 109 -10.37 -3.73 -8.04
C GLU A 109 -9.12 -2.84 -8.04
N ALA A 110 -8.08 -3.22 -8.77
CA ALA A 110 -6.86 -2.43 -8.89
C ALA A 110 -7.02 -1.25 -9.85
N ARG A 111 -7.87 -1.39 -10.88
CA ARG A 111 -8.10 -0.40 -11.94
C ARG A 111 -8.15 1.03 -11.38
N PRO A 112 -9.02 1.37 -10.40
CA PRO A 112 -9.19 2.74 -9.95
C PRO A 112 -7.94 3.43 -9.40
N PHE A 113 -6.89 2.67 -9.05
CA PHE A 113 -5.71 3.15 -8.36
C PHE A 113 -4.45 3.19 -9.24
N ILE A 114 -4.47 2.59 -10.43
CA ILE A 114 -3.26 2.41 -11.25
C ILE A 114 -3.08 3.45 -12.36
N GLY A 115 -4.05 4.35 -12.56
CA GLY A 115 -3.97 5.41 -13.58
C GLY A 115 -3.76 6.80 -12.99
N THR A 116 -3.34 7.73 -13.85
CA THR A 116 -3.21 9.17 -13.55
C THR A 116 -4.55 9.78 -13.14
N TYR A 117 -5.67 9.28 -13.66
CA TYR A 117 -7.01 9.68 -13.28
C TYR A 117 -7.31 9.53 -11.77
N TYR A 118 -6.57 8.69 -11.03
CA TYR A 118 -6.72 8.59 -9.56
C TYR A 118 -6.50 9.93 -8.85
N VAL A 119 -5.68 10.80 -9.46
CA VAL A 119 -5.39 12.17 -9.00
C VAL A 119 -5.87 13.22 -9.99
N GLU A 120 -6.86 12.88 -10.81
CA GLU A 120 -7.38 13.73 -11.90
C GLU A 120 -6.27 14.19 -12.86
N GLY A 121 -5.20 13.39 -12.98
CA GLY A 121 -3.99 13.74 -13.71
C GLY A 121 -4.24 14.11 -15.16
N ASP A 122 -5.27 13.56 -15.78
CA ASP A 122 -5.61 13.86 -17.17
C ASP A 122 -6.07 15.32 -17.37
N THR A 123 -6.37 16.04 -16.29
CA THR A 123 -6.75 17.47 -16.33
C THR A 123 -5.58 18.44 -16.15
N TRP A 124 -4.44 17.98 -15.61
CA TRP A 124 -3.34 18.88 -15.20
C TRP A 124 -1.92 18.36 -15.48
N LEU A 125 -1.71 17.06 -15.67
CA LEU A 125 -0.41 16.48 -16.06
C LEU A 125 -0.21 16.47 -17.58
N ILE A 126 -1.28 16.61 -18.36
CA ILE A 126 -1.17 16.74 -19.82
C ILE A 126 -0.73 18.18 -20.10
N SER A 127 0.56 18.35 -20.40
CA SER A 127 1.01 19.55 -21.12
C SER A 127 0.42 19.54 -22.53
N PRO A 128 0.00 20.70 -23.07
CA PRO A 128 -0.58 20.81 -24.42
C PRO A 128 0.33 20.26 -25.53
#